data_AF-A0A1F6EH63-F1
#
_entry.id   AF-A0A1F6EH63-F1
#
_cell.length_a   1.000
_cell.length_b   1.000
_cell.length_c   1.000
_cell.angle_alpha   90.00
_cell.angle_beta   90.00
_cell.angle_gamma   90.00
#
_symmetry.space_group_name_H-M   'P 1'
#
loop_
_entity.id
_entity.type
_entity.pdbx_description
1 polymer ?
#
loop_
_entity_poly.entity_id
_entity_poly.type
_entity_poly.pdbx_seq_one_letter_code
_entity_poly.pdbx_strand_id
1 'polypeptide(L)'
;MYFTRDGKFIRTDVWREGKYLDLWSVPHLLSGMSVALGLYLLGFAGNAAFIIAFLLFVAYEMFEVIAKIEETRMNRTLDVIVGMASFAPTFLMASFFPQSYVIGVFVVATALDAVLSFFGWLASRKAYVLEAKLRAEFAKEKDRFTRGRDVLKKKWQKHQDRWHPSQGL
;
A
#
# COMPACT_ATOMS: atom_id res chain seq x y z
N MET A 1 12.58 4.62 7.48
CA MET A 1 11.51 3.72 7.98
C MET A 1 11.89 3.23 9.36
N TYR A 2 10.96 3.18 10.32
CA TYR A 2 11.25 2.81 11.71
C TYR A 2 9.99 2.27 12.41
N PHE A 3 10.16 1.63 13.57
CA PHE A 3 9.05 1.24 14.44
C PHE A 3 8.79 2.29 15.51
N THR A 4 7.52 2.61 15.74
CA THR A 4 7.10 3.41 16.88
C THR A 4 7.13 2.57 18.16
N ARG A 5 7.01 3.23 19.34
CA ARG A 5 7.01 2.56 20.65
C ARG A 5 5.87 1.55 20.83
N ASP A 6 4.76 1.76 20.12
CA ASP A 6 3.59 0.88 20.03
C ASP A 6 3.76 -0.25 19.01
N GLY A 7 4.90 -0.34 18.31
CA GLY A 7 5.20 -1.42 17.36
C GLY A 7 4.58 -1.22 15.99
N LYS A 8 4.18 0.01 15.63
CA LYS A 8 3.73 0.34 14.28
C LYS A 8 4.92 0.66 13.38
N PHE A 9 4.95 0.07 12.19
CA PHE A 9 5.94 0.39 11.18
C PHE A 9 5.55 1.70 10.47
N ILE A 10 6.50 2.65 10.38
CA ILE A 10 6.30 3.92 9.69
C ILE A 10 7.28 4.04 8.53
N ARG A 11 6.71 4.24 7.34
CA ARG A 11 7.42 4.61 6.11
C ARG A 11 7.77 6.09 6.11
N THR A 12 8.89 6.44 5.48
CA THR A 12 9.41 7.83 5.39
C THR A 12 9.76 8.21 3.96
N ASP A 13 9.49 7.34 3.00
CA ASP A 13 9.69 7.60 1.57
C ASP A 13 8.52 8.39 0.98
N VAL A 14 8.70 8.91 -0.24
CA VAL A 14 7.67 9.72 -0.93
C VAL A 14 6.41 8.94 -1.27
N TRP A 15 6.50 7.60 -1.32
CA TRP A 15 5.37 6.68 -1.49
C TRP A 15 4.75 6.27 -0.15
N ARG A 16 4.99 7.05 0.91
CA ARG A 16 4.33 6.83 2.19
C ARG A 16 2.84 7.11 2.03
N GLU A 17 2.06 6.16 2.50
CA GLU A 17 0.61 6.27 2.57
C GLU A 17 0.17 7.55 3.29
N GLY A 18 -0.75 8.27 2.68
CA GLY A 18 -1.48 9.39 3.26
C GLY A 18 -2.70 8.90 4.05
N LYS A 19 -3.37 9.81 4.75
CA LYS A 19 -4.67 9.50 5.37
C LYS A 19 -5.83 9.58 4.36
N TYR A 20 -5.63 10.30 3.25
CA TYR A 20 -6.67 10.62 2.27
C TYR A 20 -6.15 10.62 0.84
N LEU A 21 -5.18 11.49 0.52
CA LEU A 21 -4.53 11.55 -0.79
C LEU A 21 -3.03 11.50 -0.58
N ASP A 22 -2.36 10.73 -1.43
CA ASP A 22 -0.91 10.61 -1.45
C ASP A 22 -0.41 10.47 -2.89
N LEU A 23 0.84 10.07 -3.03
CA LEU A 23 1.45 9.94 -4.34
C LEU A 23 0.85 8.81 -5.18
N TRP A 24 0.18 7.81 -4.57
CA TRP A 24 -0.51 6.74 -5.29
C TRP A 24 -1.75 7.22 -6.03
N SER A 25 -2.40 8.29 -5.54
CA SER A 25 -3.52 8.90 -6.24
C SER A 25 -3.15 9.43 -7.65
N VAL A 26 -1.86 9.69 -7.92
CA VAL A 26 -1.38 10.13 -9.26
C VAL A 26 -1.43 8.99 -10.28
N PRO A 27 -0.83 7.81 -10.05
CA PRO A 27 -1.11 6.60 -10.83
C PRO A 27 -2.61 6.36 -11.06
N HIS A 28 -3.45 6.38 -10.03
CA HIS A 28 -4.89 6.13 -10.20
C HIS A 28 -5.56 7.17 -11.11
N LEU A 29 -5.16 8.43 -11.03
CA LEU A 29 -5.62 9.47 -11.95
C LEU A 29 -5.21 9.16 -13.40
N LEU A 30 -3.95 8.76 -13.62
CA LEU A 30 -3.44 8.43 -14.96
C LEU A 30 -4.04 7.12 -15.50
N SER A 31 -4.30 6.14 -14.64
CA SER A 31 -5.05 4.92 -14.95
C SER A 31 -6.48 5.26 -15.38
N GLY A 32 -7.14 6.18 -14.68
CA GLY A 32 -8.46 6.68 -15.04
C GLY A 32 -8.51 7.27 -16.45
N MET A 33 -7.54 8.15 -16.76
CA MET A 33 -7.38 8.68 -18.12
C MET A 33 -7.08 7.60 -19.15
N SER A 34 -6.17 6.67 -18.85
CA SER A 34 -5.75 5.60 -19.77
C SER A 34 -6.90 4.65 -20.10
N VAL A 35 -7.66 4.22 -19.10
CA VAL A 35 -8.85 3.37 -19.27
C VAL A 35 -9.93 4.11 -20.06
N ALA A 36 -10.15 5.40 -19.78
CA ALA A 36 -11.10 6.22 -20.54
C ALA A 36 -10.76 6.26 -22.03
N LEU A 37 -9.53 6.65 -22.36
CA LEU A 37 -9.11 6.77 -23.74
C LEU A 37 -9.04 5.40 -24.44
N GLY A 38 -8.62 4.35 -23.72
CA GLY A 38 -8.63 2.99 -24.24
C GLY A 38 -10.03 2.50 -24.60
N LEU A 39 -11.00 2.65 -23.69
CA LEU A 39 -12.39 2.26 -23.95
C LEU A 39 -13.05 3.11 -25.04
N TYR A 40 -12.71 4.41 -25.11
CA TYR A 40 -13.17 5.29 -26.18
C TYR A 40 -12.63 4.84 -27.56
N LEU A 41 -11.32 4.56 -27.65
CA LEU A 41 -10.67 4.10 -28.89
C LEU A 41 -11.19 2.72 -29.35
N LEU A 42 -11.61 1.87 -28.40
CA LEU A 42 -12.26 0.59 -28.69
C LEU A 42 -13.74 0.73 -29.05
N GLY A 43 -14.31 1.94 -29.00
CA GLY A 43 -15.69 2.22 -29.40
C GLY A 43 -16.75 1.75 -28.41
N PHE A 44 -16.41 1.60 -27.12
CA PHE A 44 -17.40 1.22 -26.11
C PHE A 44 -18.44 2.34 -25.90
N ALA A 45 -19.70 1.96 -25.77
CA ALA A 45 -20.77 2.89 -25.40
C ALA A 45 -20.62 3.35 -23.93
N GLY A 46 -21.09 4.57 -23.63
CA GLY A 46 -20.91 5.22 -22.33
C GLY A 46 -21.25 4.32 -21.12
N ASN A 47 -22.46 3.79 -21.04
CA ASN A 47 -22.86 2.95 -19.89
C ASN A 47 -21.95 1.73 -19.71
N ALA A 48 -21.59 1.05 -20.81
CA ALA A 48 -20.69 -0.09 -20.76
C ALA A 48 -19.28 0.34 -20.31
N ALA A 49 -18.77 1.46 -20.84
CA ALA A 49 -17.45 1.97 -20.50
C ALA A 49 -17.34 2.34 -19.01
N PHE A 50 -18.36 3.01 -18.44
CA PHE A 50 -18.39 3.36 -17.02
C PHE A 50 -18.43 2.12 -16.11
N ILE A 51 -19.23 1.11 -16.46
CA ILE A 51 -19.30 -0.15 -15.70
C ILE A 51 -17.95 -0.88 -15.76
N ILE A 52 -17.36 -1.01 -16.96
CA ILE A 52 -16.08 -1.67 -17.16
C ILE A 52 -14.99 -0.94 -16.36
N ALA A 53 -14.91 0.39 -16.45
CA ALA A 53 -13.91 1.18 -15.74
C ALA A 53 -14.02 1.01 -14.23
N PHE A 54 -15.24 1.10 -13.66
CA PHE A 54 -15.46 0.88 -12.25
C PHE A 54 -15.00 -0.51 -11.80
N LEU A 55 -15.35 -1.56 -12.56
CA LEU A 55 -14.93 -2.93 -12.27
C LEU A 55 -13.40 -3.09 -12.37
N LEU A 56 -12.75 -2.45 -13.34
CA LEU A 56 -11.30 -2.48 -13.48
C LEU A 56 -10.59 -1.81 -12.31
N PHE A 57 -11.06 -0.65 -11.84
CA PHE A 57 -10.45 0.02 -10.69
C PHE A 57 -10.64 -0.77 -9.40
N VAL A 58 -11.84 -1.35 -9.18
CA VAL A 58 -12.07 -2.25 -8.05
C VAL A 58 -11.17 -3.50 -8.15
N ALA A 59 -11.03 -4.09 -9.33
CA ALA A 59 -10.17 -5.25 -9.54
C ALA A 59 -8.69 -4.90 -9.29
N TYR A 60 -8.24 -3.72 -9.69
CA TYR A 60 -6.89 -3.22 -9.42
C TYR A 60 -6.65 -3.07 -7.91
N GLU A 61 -7.58 -2.47 -7.16
CA GLU A 61 -7.50 -2.40 -5.69
C GLU A 61 -7.39 -3.80 -5.05
N MET A 62 -8.18 -4.76 -5.55
CA MET A 62 -8.12 -6.15 -5.07
C MET A 62 -6.76 -6.80 -5.39
N PHE A 63 -6.18 -6.51 -6.56
CA PHE A 63 -4.83 -6.93 -6.87
C PHE A 63 -3.81 -6.36 -5.87
N GLU A 64 -3.94 -5.10 -5.47
CA GLU A 64 -3.03 -4.50 -4.48
C GLU A 64 -3.17 -5.14 -3.08
N VAL A 65 -4.39 -5.54 -2.68
CA VAL A 65 -4.59 -6.35 -1.47
C VAL A 65 -3.80 -7.65 -1.57
N ILE A 66 -3.93 -8.36 -2.70
CA ILE A 66 -3.25 -9.65 -2.95
C ILE A 66 -1.72 -9.45 -2.96
N ALA A 67 -1.25 -8.34 -3.53
CA ALA A 67 0.16 -7.97 -3.58
C ALA A 67 0.73 -7.49 -2.23
N LYS A 68 -0.10 -7.40 -1.18
CA LYS A 68 0.26 -6.91 0.16
C LYS A 68 0.84 -5.50 0.14
N ILE A 69 0.31 -4.65 -0.73
CA ILE A 69 0.55 -3.21 -0.64
C ILE A 69 -0.31 -2.72 0.53
N GLU A 70 0.36 -2.40 1.65
CA GLU A 70 -0.34 -1.96 2.86
C GLU A 70 -0.93 -0.58 2.66
N GLU A 71 -2.27 -0.53 2.66
CA GLU A 71 -3.05 0.70 2.62
C GLU A 71 -4.32 0.57 3.46
N THR A 72 -4.75 1.69 4.03
CA THR A 72 -6.00 1.83 4.75
C THR A 72 -7.18 1.65 3.81
N ARG A 73 -8.29 1.12 4.34
CA ARG A 73 -9.53 0.93 3.57
C ARG A 73 -10.06 2.23 2.95
N MET A 74 -9.80 3.36 3.60
CA MET A 74 -10.22 4.67 3.12
C MET A 74 -9.41 5.08 1.88
N ASN A 75 -8.08 4.89 1.89
CA ASN A 75 -7.22 5.23 0.75
C ASN A 75 -7.67 4.49 -0.51
N ARG A 76 -7.78 3.16 -0.40
CA ARG A 76 -8.29 2.28 -1.47
C ARG A 76 -9.63 2.71 -2.06
N THR A 77 -10.53 3.20 -1.21
CA THR A 77 -11.83 3.72 -1.68
C THR A 77 -11.64 5.03 -2.44
N LEU A 78 -10.78 5.91 -1.94
CA LEU A 78 -10.43 7.17 -2.59
C LEU A 78 -9.71 6.93 -3.92
N ASP A 79 -8.89 5.90 -4.04
CA ASP A 79 -8.20 5.56 -5.28
C ASP A 79 -9.15 5.12 -6.40
N VAL A 80 -10.18 4.32 -6.07
CA VAL A 80 -11.29 4.05 -7.01
C VAL A 80 -12.03 5.33 -7.39
N ILE A 81 -12.30 6.22 -6.41
CA ILE A 81 -12.97 7.51 -6.67
C ILE A 81 -12.11 8.40 -7.57
N VAL A 82 -10.79 8.48 -7.34
CA VAL A 82 -9.85 9.25 -8.16
C VAL A 82 -9.76 8.70 -9.58
N GLY A 83 -9.69 7.37 -9.73
CA GLY A 83 -9.75 6.69 -11.02
C GLY A 83 -11.04 7.03 -11.78
N MET A 84 -12.19 6.95 -11.11
CA MET A 84 -13.48 7.33 -11.73
C MET A 84 -13.60 8.83 -12.03
N ALA A 85 -13.08 9.69 -11.15
CA ALA A 85 -13.15 11.14 -11.27
C ALA A 85 -12.31 11.67 -12.44
N SER A 86 -11.23 10.98 -12.79
CA SER A 86 -10.42 11.29 -13.98
C SER A 86 -10.93 10.57 -15.23
N PHE A 87 -11.43 9.34 -15.10
CA PHE A 87 -12.06 8.59 -16.18
C PHE A 87 -13.24 9.34 -16.80
N ALA A 88 -14.23 9.73 -15.98
CA ALA A 88 -15.50 10.27 -16.45
C ALA A 88 -15.34 11.51 -17.36
N PRO A 89 -14.66 12.59 -16.95
CA PRO A 89 -14.45 13.75 -17.82
C PRO A 89 -13.59 13.38 -19.04
N THR A 90 -12.56 12.54 -18.88
CA THR A 90 -11.67 12.16 -19.99
C THR A 90 -12.44 11.40 -21.07
N PHE A 91 -13.29 10.45 -20.69
CA PHE A 91 -14.10 9.66 -21.62
C PHE A 91 -15.13 10.54 -22.34
N LEU A 92 -15.83 11.41 -21.59
CA LEU A 92 -16.86 12.30 -22.14
C LEU A 92 -16.28 13.36 -23.08
N MET A 93 -15.04 13.81 -22.83
CA MET A 93 -14.40 14.84 -23.64
C MET A 93 -13.63 14.30 -24.86
N ALA A 94 -13.33 12.99 -24.90
CA ALA A 94 -12.48 12.42 -25.94
C ALA A 94 -13.01 12.65 -27.38
N SER A 95 -14.33 12.71 -27.56
CA SER A 95 -14.98 12.96 -28.86
C SER A 95 -14.81 14.38 -29.39
N PHE A 96 -14.42 15.34 -28.56
CA PHE A 96 -14.17 16.72 -28.98
C PHE A 96 -12.77 16.90 -29.61
N PHE A 97 -11.92 15.88 -29.57
CA PHE A 97 -10.54 15.98 -30.05
C PHE A 97 -10.30 15.08 -31.27
N PRO A 98 -9.38 15.46 -32.17
CA PRO A 98 -8.95 14.58 -33.25
C PRO A 98 -8.38 13.27 -32.71
N GLN A 99 -8.65 12.16 -33.41
CA GLN A 99 -8.22 10.83 -32.99
C GLN A 99 -6.70 10.73 -32.77
N SER A 100 -5.88 11.43 -33.55
CA SER A 100 -4.42 11.47 -33.36
C SER A 100 -4.02 12.06 -32.01
N TYR A 101 -4.72 13.10 -31.56
CA TYR A 101 -4.49 13.72 -30.25
C TYR A 101 -4.89 12.77 -29.13
N VAL A 102 -6.05 12.11 -29.26
CA VAL A 102 -6.51 11.09 -28.31
C VAL A 102 -5.51 9.95 -28.16
N ILE A 103 -5.00 9.42 -29.28
CA ILE A 103 -3.97 8.36 -29.26
C ILE A 103 -2.69 8.86 -28.60
N GLY A 104 -2.25 10.09 -28.90
CA GLY A 104 -1.06 10.69 -28.29
C GLY A 104 -1.17 10.80 -26.77
N VAL A 105 -2.30 11.34 -26.28
CA VAL A 105 -2.55 11.46 -24.84
C VAL A 105 -2.67 10.09 -24.18
N PHE A 106 -3.33 9.12 -24.83
CA PHE A 106 -3.41 7.74 -24.33
C PHE A 106 -2.02 7.14 -24.12
N VAL A 107 -1.16 7.20 -25.14
CA VAL A 107 0.21 6.65 -25.06
C VAL A 107 1.01 7.32 -23.95
N VAL A 108 0.97 8.65 -23.84
CA VAL A 108 1.71 9.38 -22.81
C VAL A 108 1.17 9.08 -21.41
N ALA A 109 -0.15 9.13 -21.21
CA ALA A 109 -0.77 8.86 -19.92
C ALA A 109 -0.46 7.43 -19.44
N THR A 110 -0.60 6.44 -20.33
CA THR A 110 -0.29 5.04 -20.02
C THR A 110 1.19 4.82 -19.74
N ALA A 111 2.09 5.47 -20.48
CA ALA A 111 3.53 5.37 -20.22
C ALA A 111 3.90 5.97 -18.85
N LEU A 112 3.36 7.14 -18.52
CA LEU A 112 3.59 7.78 -17.22
C LEU A 112 3.00 6.95 -16.07
N ASP A 113 1.79 6.43 -16.24
CA ASP A 113 1.15 5.52 -15.29
C ASP A 113 2.03 4.29 -15.04
N ALA A 114 2.43 3.58 -16.09
CA ALA A 114 3.26 2.38 -15.99
C ALA A 114 4.58 2.66 -15.25
N VAL A 115 5.24 3.79 -15.54
CA VAL A 115 6.49 4.19 -14.89
C VAL A 115 6.27 4.47 -13.40
N LEU A 116 5.26 5.27 -13.04
CA LEU A 116 4.98 5.61 -11.65
C LEU A 116 4.53 4.38 -10.85
N SER A 117 3.61 3.59 -11.40
CA SER A 117 3.12 2.34 -10.81
C SER A 117 4.26 1.34 -10.58
N PHE A 118 5.20 1.23 -11.52
CA PHE A 118 6.40 0.40 -11.33
C PHE A 118 7.28 0.85 -10.16
N PHE A 119 7.54 2.16 -10.05
CA PHE A 119 8.33 2.69 -8.94
C PHE A 119 7.61 2.59 -7.59
N GLY A 120 6.31 2.84 -7.56
CA GLY A 120 5.45 2.65 -6.38
C GLY A 120 5.50 1.20 -5.91
N TRP A 121 5.32 0.24 -6.81
CA TRP A 121 5.41 -1.18 -6.50
C TRP A 121 6.78 -1.59 -5.97
N LEU A 122 7.87 -1.13 -6.59
CA LEU A 122 9.23 -1.39 -6.10
C LEU A 122 9.45 -0.84 -4.68
N ALA A 123 8.96 0.37 -4.39
CA ALA A 123 9.05 0.97 -3.07
C ALA A 123 8.27 0.15 -2.03
N SER A 124 7.04 -0.27 -2.35
CA SER A 124 6.20 -1.10 -1.48
C SER A 124 6.84 -2.47 -1.22
N ARG A 125 7.44 -3.12 -2.23
CA ARG A 125 8.19 -4.37 -2.01
C ARG A 125 9.39 -4.20 -1.09
N LYS A 126 10.16 -3.12 -1.24
CA LYS A 126 11.30 -2.82 -0.36
C LYS A 126 10.83 -2.60 1.08
N ALA A 127 9.74 -1.87 1.27
CA ALA A 127 9.14 -1.64 2.58
C ALA A 127 8.71 -2.95 3.24
N TYR A 128 8.01 -3.82 2.52
CA TYR A 128 7.56 -5.13 3.02
C TYR A 128 8.72 -6.01 3.50
N VAL A 129 9.79 -6.13 2.71
CA VAL A 129 10.97 -6.93 3.07
C VAL A 129 11.68 -6.35 4.30
N LEU A 130 11.81 -5.02 4.38
CA LEU A 130 12.46 -4.36 5.50
C LEU A 130 11.65 -4.53 6.80
N GLU A 131 10.33 -4.36 6.71
CA GLU A 131 9.44 -4.55 7.84
C GLU A 131 9.54 -5.98 8.39
N ALA A 132 9.52 -7.00 7.51
CA ALA A 132 9.64 -8.39 7.92
C ALA A 132 10.96 -8.66 8.67
N LYS A 133 12.08 -8.10 8.19
CA LYS A 133 13.39 -8.22 8.86
C LYS A 133 13.39 -7.55 10.23
N LEU A 134 12.90 -6.32 10.31
CA LEU A 134 12.85 -5.58 11.57
C LEU A 134 11.93 -6.25 12.59
N ARG A 135 10.75 -6.76 12.18
CA ARG A 135 9.88 -7.54 13.08
C ARG A 135 10.57 -8.80 13.62
N ALA A 136 11.36 -9.48 12.80
CA ALA A 136 12.14 -10.64 13.23
C ALA A 136 13.26 -10.26 14.23
N GLU A 137 13.93 -9.12 14.02
CA GLU A 137 14.94 -8.61 14.97
C GLU A 137 14.31 -8.21 16.30
N PHE A 138 13.20 -7.47 16.28
CA PHE A 138 12.43 -7.12 17.49
C PHE A 138 11.97 -8.36 18.26
N ALA A 139 11.50 -9.40 17.57
CA ALA A 139 11.11 -10.65 18.21
C ALA A 139 12.30 -11.34 18.91
N LYS A 140 13.47 -11.35 18.28
CA LYS A 140 14.71 -11.90 18.87
C LYS A 140 15.20 -11.09 20.06
N GLU A 141 15.09 -9.77 20.02
CA GLU A 141 15.48 -8.90 21.12
C GLU A 141 14.53 -9.05 22.32
N LYS A 142 13.22 -9.12 22.06
CA LYS A 142 12.21 -9.41 23.08
C LYS A 142 12.46 -10.75 23.75
N ASP A 143 12.74 -11.82 22.98
CA ASP A 143 13.06 -13.14 23.51
C ASP A 143 14.32 -13.13 24.38
N ARG A 144 15.39 -12.45 23.93
CA ARG A 144 16.61 -12.25 24.73
C ARG A 144 16.32 -11.55 26.06
N PHE A 145 15.50 -10.50 26.04
CA PHE A 145 15.13 -9.78 27.25
C PHE A 145 14.31 -10.63 28.22
N THR A 146 13.32 -11.38 27.73
CA THR A 146 12.52 -12.30 28.57
C THR A 146 13.38 -13.40 29.18
N ARG A 147 14.26 -14.03 28.40
CA ARG A 147 15.20 -15.04 28.93
C ARG A 147 16.14 -14.45 29.98
N GLY A 148 16.68 -13.26 29.73
CA GLY A 148 17.54 -12.57 30.70
C GLY A 148 16.82 -12.29 32.02
N ARG A 149 15.57 -11.80 31.94
CA ARG A 149 14.71 -11.58 33.11
C ARG A 149 14.42 -12.87 33.87
N ASP A 150 14.13 -13.96 33.17
CA ASP A 150 13.84 -15.25 33.80
C ASP A 150 15.07 -15.85 34.49
N VAL A 151 16.26 -15.69 33.89
CA VAL A 151 17.53 -16.08 34.52
C VAL A 151 17.80 -15.27 35.78
N LEU A 152 17.59 -13.95 35.74
CA LEU A 152 17.74 -13.07 36.91
C LEU A 152 16.76 -13.45 38.02
N LYS A 153 15.49 -13.69 37.67
CA LYS A 153 14.46 -14.11 38.62
C LYS A 153 14.83 -15.44 39.30
N LYS A 154 15.31 -16.43 38.54
CA LYS A 154 15.80 -17.71 39.09
C LYS A 154 17.02 -17.52 40.00
N LYS A 155 17.97 -16.66 39.63
CA LYS A 155 19.13 -16.35 40.49
C LYS A 155 18.70 -15.69 41.80
N TRP A 156 17.75 -14.76 41.74
CA TRP A 156 17.22 -14.07 42.91
C TRP A 156 16.46 -15.02 43.85
N GLN A 157 15.59 -15.88 43.32
CA GLN A 157 14.91 -16.93 44.09
C GLN A 157 15.92 -17.85 44.78
N LYS A 158 16.91 -18.36 44.04
CA LYS A 158 17.97 -19.21 44.62
C LYS A 158 18.79 -18.50 45.71
N HIS A 159 18.99 -17.18 45.60
CA HIS A 159 19.64 -16.39 46.64
C HIS A 159 18.73 -16.28 47.87
N GLN A 160 17.45 -15.98 47.67
CA GLN A 160 16.47 -15.88 48.74
C GLN A 160 16.33 -17.20 49.52
N ASP A 161 16.23 -18.34 48.83
CA ASP A 161 16.14 -19.67 49.43
C ASP A 161 17.40 -20.05 50.25
N ARG A 162 18.57 -19.50 49.91
CA ARG A 162 19.83 -19.73 50.65
C ARG A 162 19.89 -19.01 51.99
N TRP A 163 19.32 -17.80 52.06
CA TRP A 163 19.40 -16.95 53.26
C TRP A 163 18.15 -17.05 54.15
N HIS A 164 17.02 -17.40 53.55
CA HIS A 164 15.76 -17.68 54.24
C HIS A 164 15.20 -19.00 53.72
N PRO A 165 15.84 -20.14 54.06
CA PRO A 165 15.27 -21.43 53.74
C PRO A 165 13.88 -21.48 54.36
N SER A 166 12.86 -21.65 53.52
CA SER A 166 11.52 -21.96 54.00
C SER A 166 11.65 -23.15 54.94
N GLN A 167 11.41 -22.93 56.23
CA GLN A 167 11.39 -24.00 57.22
C GLN A 167 10.31 -24.97 56.76
N GLY A 168 10.74 -26.10 56.20
CA GLY A 168 9.87 -27.22 55.92
C GLY A 168 9.28 -27.70 57.24
N LEU A 169 7.96 -27.84 57.25
CA LEU A 169 7.24 -28.69 58.19
C LEU A 169 7.85 -30.10 58.23
#